data_AF-A0A7L4LDE9-F1
#
_entry.id   AF-A0A7L4LDE9-F1
#
_cell.length_a   1.000
_cell.length_b   1.000
_cell.length_c   1.000
_cell.angle_alpha   90.00
_cell.angle_beta   90.00
_cell.angle_gamma   90.00
#
_symmetry.space_group_name_H-M   'P 1'
#
loop_
_entity.id
_entity.type
_entity.pdbx_description
1 polymer ?
#
loop_
_entity_poly.entity_id
_entity_poly.type
_entity_poly.pdbx_seq_one_letter_code
_entity_poly.pdbx_strand_id
1 'polypeptide(L)'
;GAAGVLRASLIPPLVLKLKTELDEIQELILDTLSNCLHVEVSEALAAGAVTVLKEKLSHPSTAIRSKAAWVLLEISSHAQGKIAVCKEEVIPVLVNLLEDTQPEVQVNATGALMFAVVTPQGRSSAMGAEAVPALLKLVAEETGKARLNAIKTLTLLAELPEGRRALLHHTDTFQRCLHDPSEAVRRAAGIAITAIQWKP
;
A
#
# COMPACT_ATOMS: atom_id res chain seq x y z
N GLY A 1 10.71 -20.96 12.40
CA GLY A 1 10.92 -19.56 11.94
C GLY A 1 10.95 -19.50 10.43
N ALA A 2 10.94 -18.29 9.83
CA ALA A 2 10.81 -18.06 8.39
C ALA A 2 11.75 -18.91 7.51
N ALA A 3 13.03 -19.02 7.90
CA ALA A 3 14.00 -19.84 7.17
C ALA A 3 13.62 -21.34 7.08
N GLY A 4 12.91 -21.87 8.09
CA GLY A 4 12.40 -23.24 8.05
C GLY A 4 11.22 -23.41 7.08
N VAL A 5 10.34 -22.41 7.01
CA VAL A 5 9.18 -22.38 6.10
C VAL A 5 9.65 -22.32 4.65
N LEU A 6 10.63 -21.47 4.35
CA LEU A 6 11.24 -21.33 3.03
C LEU A 6 11.94 -22.64 2.59
N ARG A 7 12.79 -23.21 3.44
CA ARG A 7 13.50 -24.47 3.11
C ARG A 7 12.56 -25.65 2.87
N ALA A 8 11.38 -25.64 3.49
CA ALA A 8 10.38 -26.68 3.34
C ALA A 8 9.35 -26.37 2.24
N SER A 9 9.52 -25.28 1.47
CA SER A 9 8.59 -24.82 0.41
C SER A 9 7.13 -24.79 0.87
N LEU A 10 6.92 -24.25 2.08
CA LEU A 10 5.59 -24.19 2.70
C LEU A 10 4.78 -22.95 2.29
N ILE A 11 5.35 -22.01 1.53
CA ILE A 11 4.63 -20.81 1.09
C ILE A 11 3.38 -21.19 0.27
N PRO A 12 3.46 -22.01 -0.80
CA PRO A 12 2.29 -22.36 -1.58
C PRO A 12 1.14 -23.01 -0.79
N PRO A 13 1.36 -24.05 0.06
CA PRO A 13 0.27 -24.61 0.85
C PRO A 13 -0.28 -23.61 1.87
N LEU A 14 0.54 -22.74 2.46
CA LEU A 14 0.05 -21.69 3.36
C LEU A 14 -0.87 -20.70 2.63
N VAL A 15 -0.51 -20.27 1.42
CA VAL A 15 -1.36 -19.39 0.58
C VAL A 15 -2.70 -20.05 0.26
N LEU A 16 -2.71 -21.35 -0.06
CA LEU A 16 -3.97 -22.08 -0.31
C LEU A 16 -4.83 -22.18 0.95
N LYS A 17 -4.21 -22.42 2.11
CA LYS A 17 -4.90 -22.56 3.39
C LYS A 17 -5.57 -21.27 3.88
N LEU A 18 -5.08 -20.09 3.48
CA LEU A 18 -5.76 -18.81 3.75
C LEU A 18 -7.22 -18.75 3.24
N LYS A 19 -7.58 -19.57 2.25
CA LYS A 19 -8.94 -19.57 1.68
C LYS A 19 -9.95 -20.32 2.55
N THR A 20 -9.51 -21.32 3.30
CA THR A 20 -10.41 -22.33 3.90
C THR A 20 -10.31 -22.44 5.41
N GLU A 21 -9.18 -22.02 6.00
CA GLU A 21 -8.97 -22.16 7.44
C GLU A 21 -9.76 -21.13 8.25
N LEU A 22 -9.91 -21.40 9.55
CA LEU A 22 -10.56 -20.50 10.50
C LEU A 22 -9.77 -19.20 10.69
N ASP A 23 -10.44 -18.14 11.14
CA ASP A 23 -9.86 -16.81 11.29
C ASP A 23 -8.57 -16.83 12.13
N GLU A 24 -8.57 -17.54 13.26
CA GLU A 24 -7.40 -17.64 14.13
C GLU A 24 -6.20 -18.27 13.42
N ILE A 25 -6.46 -19.25 12.54
CA ILE A 25 -5.42 -19.91 11.75
C ILE A 25 -4.99 -19.01 10.58
N GLN A 26 -5.92 -18.30 9.94
CA GLN A 26 -5.59 -17.35 8.87
C GLN A 26 -4.66 -16.24 9.38
N GLU A 27 -4.89 -15.72 10.58
CA GLU A 27 -4.01 -14.73 11.20
C GLU A 27 -2.58 -15.26 11.40
N LEU A 28 -2.43 -16.47 11.92
CA LEU A 28 -1.13 -17.14 12.07
C LEU A 28 -0.44 -17.39 10.72
N ILE A 29 -1.21 -17.73 9.69
CA ILE A 29 -0.69 -17.89 8.33
C ILE A 29 -0.19 -16.54 7.80
N LEU A 30 -0.95 -15.45 7.94
CA LEU A 30 -0.56 -14.13 7.48
C LEU A 30 0.70 -13.63 8.20
N ASP A 31 0.81 -13.86 9.51
CA ASP A 31 2.02 -13.54 10.27
C ASP A 31 3.23 -14.37 9.80
N THR A 32 3.01 -15.64 9.49
CA THR A 32 4.05 -16.51 8.94
C THR A 32 4.50 -16.04 7.57
N LEU A 33 3.55 -15.69 6.69
CA LEU A 33 3.83 -15.19 5.35
C LEU A 33 4.58 -13.87 5.42
N SER A 34 4.15 -12.88 6.21
CA SER A 34 4.85 -11.59 6.29
C SER A 34 6.34 -11.75 6.64
N ASN A 35 6.66 -12.63 7.59
CA ASN A 35 8.03 -12.95 7.95
C ASN A 35 8.84 -13.64 6.83
N CYS A 36 8.19 -14.40 5.95
CA CYS A 36 8.86 -15.07 4.83
C CYS A 36 9.03 -14.14 3.63
N LEU A 37 7.99 -13.36 3.32
CA LEU A 37 7.95 -12.52 2.12
C LEU A 37 8.85 -11.30 2.20
N HIS A 38 9.22 -10.89 3.42
CA HIS A 38 10.29 -9.92 3.63
C HIS A 38 11.65 -10.37 3.02
N VAL A 39 11.85 -11.69 2.86
CA VAL A 39 13.08 -12.28 2.35
C VAL A 39 12.97 -12.63 0.87
N GLU A 40 11.89 -13.30 0.45
CA GLU A 40 11.67 -13.78 -0.91
C GLU A 40 10.17 -13.86 -1.21
N VAL A 41 9.75 -13.42 -2.40
CA VAL A 41 8.32 -13.27 -2.75
C VAL A 41 7.86 -14.16 -3.91
N SER A 42 8.77 -14.73 -4.69
CA SER A 42 8.50 -15.47 -5.92
C SER A 42 7.60 -16.68 -5.70
N GLU A 43 7.84 -17.47 -4.66
CA GLU A 43 6.98 -18.63 -4.35
C GLU A 43 5.54 -18.22 -4.05
N ALA A 44 5.34 -17.11 -3.33
CA ALA A 44 4.01 -16.60 -3.00
C ALA A 44 3.29 -16.06 -4.24
N LEU A 45 4.00 -15.33 -5.11
CA LEU A 45 3.44 -14.85 -6.37
C LEU A 45 3.03 -16.02 -7.27
N ALA A 46 3.87 -17.04 -7.39
CA ALA A 46 3.56 -18.25 -8.15
C ALA A 46 2.35 -19.01 -7.58
N ALA A 47 2.14 -18.96 -6.27
CA ALA A 47 1.00 -19.55 -5.59
C ALA A 47 -0.29 -18.71 -5.67
N GLY A 48 -0.28 -17.55 -6.34
CA GLY A 48 -1.44 -16.67 -6.46
C GLY A 48 -1.75 -15.87 -5.19
N ALA A 49 -0.74 -15.61 -4.34
CA ALA A 49 -0.94 -14.93 -3.06
C ALA A 49 -1.61 -13.56 -3.19
N VAL A 50 -1.30 -12.79 -4.24
CA VAL A 50 -1.88 -11.45 -4.43
C VAL A 50 -3.39 -11.52 -4.59
N THR A 51 -3.91 -12.48 -5.38
CA THR A 51 -5.35 -12.69 -5.55
C THR A 51 -6.01 -13.08 -4.23
N VAL A 52 -5.40 -14.00 -3.47
CA VAL A 52 -5.91 -14.41 -2.15
C VAL A 52 -5.94 -13.24 -1.17
N LEU A 53 -4.86 -12.46 -1.11
CA LEU A 53 -4.77 -11.32 -0.21
C LEU A 53 -5.76 -10.22 -0.58
N LYS A 54 -6.01 -9.99 -1.88
CA LYS A 54 -7.05 -9.07 -2.36
C LYS A 54 -8.42 -9.43 -1.80
N GLU A 55 -8.79 -10.71 -1.79
CA GLU A 55 -10.05 -11.18 -1.18
C GLU A 55 -10.09 -10.92 0.34
N LYS A 56 -8.94 -11.04 1.02
CA LYS A 56 -8.83 -10.82 2.47
C LYS A 56 -8.85 -9.34 2.87
N LEU A 57 -8.66 -8.42 1.93
CA LEU A 57 -8.83 -6.97 2.18
C LEU A 57 -10.28 -6.56 2.47
N SER A 58 -11.27 -7.39 2.12
CA SER A 58 -12.68 -7.16 2.47
C SER A 58 -13.17 -8.02 3.64
N HIS A 59 -12.26 -8.64 4.40
CA HIS A 59 -12.64 -9.54 5.49
C HIS A 59 -13.30 -8.76 6.65
N PRO A 60 -14.36 -9.30 7.30
CA PRO A 60 -15.01 -8.65 8.44
C PRO A 60 -14.07 -8.51 9.65
N SER A 61 -13.19 -9.49 9.87
CA SER A 61 -12.14 -9.38 10.90
C SER A 61 -11.11 -8.31 10.50
N THR A 62 -11.03 -7.26 11.31
CA THR A 62 -10.00 -6.21 11.20
C THR A 62 -8.59 -6.78 11.30
N ALA A 63 -8.36 -7.80 12.12
CA ALA A 63 -7.05 -8.40 12.28
C ALA A 63 -6.59 -9.05 10.96
N ILE A 64 -7.47 -9.82 10.31
CA ILE A 64 -7.21 -10.42 8.99
C ILE A 64 -7.00 -9.34 7.94
N ARG A 65 -7.88 -8.33 7.89
CA ARG A 65 -7.79 -7.24 6.92
C ARG A 65 -6.47 -6.45 7.06
N SER A 66 -6.08 -6.12 8.29
CA SER A 66 -4.83 -5.41 8.58
C SER A 66 -3.60 -6.24 8.18
N LYS A 67 -3.57 -7.51 8.60
CA LYS A 67 -2.47 -8.43 8.28
C LYS A 67 -2.38 -8.72 6.77
N ALA A 68 -3.52 -8.82 6.07
CA ALA A 68 -3.53 -8.97 4.62
C ALA A 68 -2.96 -7.74 3.91
N ALA A 69 -3.36 -6.53 4.35
CA ALA A 69 -2.79 -5.28 3.85
C ALA A 69 -1.28 -5.17 4.15
N TRP A 70 -0.84 -5.64 5.32
CA TRP A 70 0.58 -5.70 5.69
C TRP A 70 1.36 -6.64 4.78
N VAL A 71 0.86 -7.86 4.53
CA VAL A 71 1.52 -8.81 3.61
C VAL A 71 1.56 -8.25 2.19
N LEU A 72 0.52 -7.56 1.72
CA LEU A 72 0.54 -6.87 0.42
C LEU A 72 1.54 -5.71 0.36
N LEU A 73 1.74 -4.98 1.46
CA LEU A 73 2.78 -3.97 1.58
C LEU A 73 4.16 -4.60 1.41
N GLU A 74 4.45 -5.70 2.13
CA GLU A 74 5.71 -6.43 1.99
C GLU A 74 5.91 -6.91 0.56
N ILE A 75 4.91 -7.57 -0.05
CA ILE A 75 4.96 -7.98 -1.46
C ILE A 75 5.28 -6.79 -2.37
N SER A 76 4.57 -5.67 -2.20
CA SER A 76 4.72 -4.47 -3.03
C SER A 76 6.08 -3.80 -2.86
N SER A 77 6.83 -4.06 -1.80
CA SER A 77 8.18 -3.54 -1.65
C SER A 77 9.14 -4.12 -2.71
N HIS A 78 8.87 -5.33 -3.21
CA HIS A 78 9.66 -6.03 -4.24
C HIS A 78 9.22 -5.67 -5.66
N ALA A 79 10.16 -5.66 -6.61
CA ALA A 79 9.89 -5.31 -8.01
C ALA A 79 8.81 -6.19 -8.67
N GLN A 80 8.88 -7.51 -8.49
CA GLN A 80 7.87 -8.44 -9.02
C GLN A 80 6.50 -8.25 -8.36
N GLY A 81 6.47 -7.96 -7.06
CA GLY A 81 5.24 -7.72 -6.34
C GLY A 81 4.51 -6.46 -6.79
N LYS A 82 5.21 -5.36 -7.06
CA LYS A 82 4.61 -4.13 -7.64
C LYS A 82 3.86 -4.44 -8.94
N ILE A 83 4.46 -5.25 -9.81
CA ILE A 83 3.87 -5.67 -11.07
C ILE A 83 2.64 -6.54 -10.82
N ALA A 84 2.74 -7.52 -9.91
CA ALA A 84 1.65 -8.45 -9.60
C ALA A 84 0.43 -7.72 -9.02
N VAL A 85 0.62 -6.79 -8.07
CA VAL A 85 -0.44 -5.98 -7.46
C VAL A 85 -1.18 -5.13 -8.49
N CYS A 86 -0.47 -4.61 -9.50
CA CYS A 86 -1.10 -3.88 -10.60
C CYS A 86 -1.89 -4.81 -11.52
N LYS A 87 -1.35 -5.99 -11.85
CA LYS A 87 -2.00 -6.98 -12.74
C LYS A 87 -3.27 -7.58 -12.14
N GLU A 88 -3.28 -7.82 -10.83
CA GLU A 88 -4.40 -8.43 -10.10
C GLU A 88 -5.45 -7.40 -9.66
N GLU A 89 -5.37 -6.16 -10.14
CA GLU A 89 -6.33 -5.07 -9.86
C GLU A 89 -6.57 -4.85 -8.37
N VAL A 90 -5.50 -4.84 -7.58
CA VAL A 90 -5.56 -4.65 -6.12
C VAL A 90 -5.69 -3.16 -5.77
N ILE A 91 -5.20 -2.27 -6.63
CA ILE A 91 -5.14 -0.82 -6.38
C ILE A 91 -6.50 -0.20 -6.02
N PRO A 92 -7.61 -0.45 -6.75
CA PRO A 92 -8.92 0.09 -6.37
C PRO A 92 -9.35 -0.35 -4.96
N VAL A 93 -9.02 -1.58 -4.56
CA VAL A 93 -9.32 -2.10 -3.22
C VAL A 93 -8.49 -1.37 -2.16
N LEU A 94 -7.20 -1.12 -2.44
CA LEU A 94 -6.34 -0.34 -1.54
C LEU A 94 -6.81 1.11 -1.40
N VAL A 95 -7.30 1.72 -2.49
CA VAL A 95 -7.86 3.08 -2.46
C VAL A 95 -9.09 3.15 -1.54
N ASN A 96 -9.99 2.17 -1.63
CA ASN A 96 -11.14 2.08 -0.73
C ASN A 96 -10.71 1.95 0.75
N LEU A 97 -9.62 1.23 1.03
CA LEU A 97 -9.10 1.07 2.39
C LEU A 97 -8.35 2.29 2.94
N LEU A 98 -8.13 3.34 2.14
CA LEU A 98 -7.61 4.62 2.66
C LEU A 98 -8.60 5.29 3.62
N GLU A 99 -9.88 4.92 3.55
CA GLU A 99 -10.94 5.44 4.43
C GLU A 99 -11.36 4.42 5.51
N ASP A 100 -10.61 3.34 5.69
CA ASP A 100 -10.88 2.36 6.76
C ASP A 100 -10.83 3.02 8.14
N THR A 101 -11.76 2.67 9.03
CA THR A 101 -11.81 3.25 10.38
C THR A 101 -10.66 2.78 11.27
N GLN A 102 -9.97 1.70 10.87
CA GLN A 102 -8.91 1.09 11.65
C GLN A 102 -7.56 1.62 11.18
N PRO A 103 -6.82 2.38 12.02
CA PRO A 103 -5.59 3.05 11.61
C PRO A 103 -4.52 2.10 11.06
N GLU A 104 -4.46 0.88 11.57
CA GLU A 104 -3.50 -0.14 11.12
C GLU A 104 -3.80 -0.63 9.69
N VAL A 105 -5.09 -0.81 9.36
CA VAL A 105 -5.50 -1.17 7.99
C VAL A 105 -5.16 -0.02 7.04
N GLN A 106 -5.52 1.20 7.44
CA GLN A 106 -5.31 2.39 6.64
C GLN A 106 -3.82 2.64 6.35
N VAL A 107 -2.93 2.56 7.37
CA VAL A 107 -1.49 2.78 7.16
C VAL A 107 -0.86 1.70 6.28
N ASN A 108 -1.28 0.44 6.43
CA ASN A 108 -0.79 -0.67 5.62
C ASN A 108 -1.26 -0.55 4.17
N ALA A 109 -2.55 -0.23 3.95
CA ALA A 109 -3.10 0.00 2.62
C ALA A 109 -2.42 1.19 1.92
N THR A 110 -2.21 2.29 2.63
CA THR A 110 -1.50 3.48 2.11
C THR A 110 -0.05 3.13 1.74
N GLY A 111 0.62 2.31 2.55
CA GLY A 111 1.99 1.86 2.27
C GLY A 111 2.08 0.95 1.05
N ALA A 112 1.15 -0.01 0.91
CA ALA A 112 1.07 -0.86 -0.28
C ALA A 112 0.80 -0.04 -1.55
N LEU A 113 -0.14 0.92 -1.48
CA LEU A 113 -0.44 1.83 -2.59
C LEU A 113 0.77 2.68 -2.99
N MET A 114 1.50 3.22 -2.00
CA MET A 114 2.72 4.00 -2.23
C MET A 114 3.76 3.23 -3.05
N PHE A 115 3.93 1.94 -2.78
CA PHE A 115 4.82 1.10 -3.58
C PHE A 115 4.27 0.75 -4.96
N ALA A 116 2.96 0.51 -5.08
CA ALA A 116 2.33 0.17 -6.35
C ALA A 116 2.45 1.31 -7.37
N VAL A 117 2.25 2.56 -6.93
CA VAL A 117 2.34 3.76 -7.80
C VAL A 117 3.76 4.13 -8.21
N VAL A 118 4.80 3.40 -7.77
CA VAL A 118 6.15 3.54 -8.35
C VAL A 118 6.15 3.14 -9.83
N THR A 119 5.23 2.27 -10.25
CA THR A 119 5.08 1.85 -11.65
C THR A 119 4.14 2.78 -12.43
N PRO A 120 4.33 2.99 -13.75
CA PRO A 120 3.40 3.80 -14.55
C PRO A 120 1.97 3.24 -14.58
N GLN A 121 1.84 1.91 -14.67
CA GLN A 121 0.54 1.23 -14.59
C GLN A 121 -0.13 1.49 -13.23
N GLY A 122 0.63 1.41 -12.14
CA GLY A 122 0.12 1.69 -10.80
C GLY A 122 -0.38 3.12 -10.64
N ARG A 123 0.36 4.12 -11.14
CA ARG A 123 -0.10 5.52 -11.13
C ARG A 123 -1.41 5.68 -11.92
N SER A 124 -1.47 5.12 -13.11
CA SER A 124 -2.66 5.18 -13.98
C SER A 124 -3.88 4.54 -13.31
N SER A 125 -3.69 3.37 -12.69
CA SER A 125 -4.74 2.67 -11.96
C SER A 125 -5.20 3.44 -10.72
N ALA A 126 -4.29 4.05 -9.96
CA ALA A 126 -4.63 4.87 -8.79
C ALA A 126 -5.38 6.15 -9.17
N MET A 127 -5.02 6.79 -10.30
CA MET A 127 -5.77 7.92 -10.84
C MET A 127 -7.17 7.50 -11.29
N GLY A 128 -7.29 6.36 -12.00
CA GLY A 128 -8.58 5.81 -12.43
C GLY A 128 -9.48 5.36 -11.27
N ALA A 129 -8.89 5.02 -10.12
CA ALA A 129 -9.61 4.69 -8.89
C ALA A 129 -9.88 5.91 -7.99
N GLU A 130 -9.63 7.13 -8.48
CA GLU A 130 -9.87 8.39 -7.74
C GLU A 130 -9.14 8.45 -6.38
N ALA A 131 -7.87 8.04 -6.32
CA ALA A 131 -7.12 8.00 -5.06
C ALA A 131 -6.83 9.39 -4.45
N VAL A 132 -6.83 10.46 -5.25
CA VAL A 132 -6.34 11.79 -4.85
C VAL A 132 -7.10 12.39 -3.65
N PRO A 133 -8.45 12.43 -3.62
CA PRO A 133 -9.18 13.00 -2.49
C PRO A 133 -8.91 12.28 -1.16
N ALA A 134 -8.95 10.94 -1.17
CA ALA A 134 -8.68 10.13 0.01
C ALA A 134 -7.25 10.34 0.52
N LEU A 135 -6.26 10.37 -0.37
CA LEU A 135 -4.88 10.65 0.00
C LEU A 135 -4.70 12.07 0.57
N LEU A 136 -5.35 13.08 -0.02
CA LEU A 136 -5.30 14.47 0.50
C LEU A 136 -5.88 14.56 1.92
N LYS A 137 -6.96 13.83 2.20
CA LYS A 137 -7.54 13.72 3.54
C LYS A 137 -6.51 13.14 4.53
N LEU A 138 -5.82 12.06 4.17
CA LEU A 138 -4.75 11.49 5.00
C LEU A 138 -3.61 12.48 5.24
N VAL A 139 -3.21 13.28 4.24
CA VAL A 139 -2.19 14.31 4.45
C VAL A 139 -2.64 15.36 5.47
N ALA A 140 -3.92 15.74 5.45
CA ALA A 140 -4.48 16.75 6.34
C ALA A 140 -4.71 16.25 7.78
N GLU A 141 -5.27 15.04 7.93
CA GLU A 141 -5.84 14.55 9.19
C GLU A 141 -4.93 13.57 9.93
N GLU A 142 -4.22 12.68 9.23
CA GLU A 142 -3.42 11.62 9.85
C GLU A 142 -2.04 12.09 10.28
N THR A 143 -1.28 11.32 11.07
CA THR A 143 0.13 11.64 11.39
C THR A 143 1.06 10.45 11.11
N GLY A 144 2.37 10.67 11.26
CA GLY A 144 3.35 9.58 11.19
C GLY A 144 3.44 8.91 9.81
N LYS A 145 3.40 7.57 9.79
CA LYS A 145 3.64 6.77 8.57
C LYS A 145 2.52 6.92 7.54
N ALA A 146 1.26 7.02 7.95
CA ALA A 146 0.13 7.16 7.03
C ALA A 146 0.24 8.47 6.23
N ARG A 147 0.41 9.62 6.93
CA ARG A 147 0.69 10.92 6.31
C ARG A 147 1.89 10.87 5.38
N LEU A 148 3.01 10.30 5.84
CA LEU A 148 4.23 10.21 5.04
C LEU A 148 4.02 9.41 3.73
N ASN A 149 3.35 8.26 3.83
CA ASN A 149 3.07 7.42 2.66
C ASN A 149 2.07 8.11 1.71
N ALA A 150 1.07 8.81 2.25
CA ALA A 150 0.12 9.57 1.44
C ALA A 150 0.81 10.70 0.65
N ILE A 151 1.68 11.49 1.31
CA ILE A 151 2.46 12.54 0.64
C ILE A 151 3.31 11.94 -0.48
N LYS A 152 4.06 10.86 -0.20
CA LYS A 152 4.90 10.20 -1.22
C LYS A 152 4.08 9.67 -2.40
N THR A 153 2.91 9.10 -2.12
CA THR A 153 1.99 8.61 -3.15
C THR A 153 1.54 9.76 -4.05
N LEU A 154 1.08 10.88 -3.47
CA LEU A 154 0.66 12.06 -4.22
C LEU A 154 1.81 12.69 -5.02
N THR A 155 3.04 12.71 -4.48
CA THR A 155 4.23 13.15 -5.22
C THR A 155 4.44 12.33 -6.49
N LEU A 156 4.31 10.99 -6.41
CA LEU A 156 4.45 10.12 -7.58
C LEU A 156 3.31 10.31 -8.58
N LEU A 157 2.08 10.58 -8.11
CA LEU A 157 0.96 10.90 -8.98
C LEU A 157 1.12 12.27 -9.67
N ALA A 158 1.80 13.24 -9.04
CA ALA A 158 2.11 14.54 -9.65
C ALA A 158 3.10 14.47 -10.83
N GLU A 159 3.71 13.31 -11.09
CA GLU A 159 4.47 13.06 -12.31
C GLU A 159 3.56 12.93 -13.55
N LEU A 160 2.28 12.56 -13.35
CA LEU A 160 1.26 12.58 -14.40
C LEU A 160 0.70 14.01 -14.58
N PRO A 161 0.46 14.49 -15.81
CA PRO A 161 -0.12 15.81 -16.04
C PRO A 161 -1.47 16.03 -15.32
N GLU A 162 -2.35 15.02 -15.37
CA GLU A 162 -3.64 15.04 -14.71
C GLU A 162 -3.54 14.99 -13.18
N GLY A 163 -2.60 14.22 -12.63
CA GLY A 163 -2.34 14.15 -11.19
C GLY A 163 -1.76 15.46 -10.67
N ARG A 164 -0.83 16.07 -11.41
CA ARG A 164 -0.32 17.41 -11.09
C ARG A 164 -1.44 18.43 -11.07
N ARG A 165 -2.26 18.48 -12.13
CA ARG A 165 -3.40 19.40 -12.24
C ARG A 165 -4.39 19.23 -11.08
N ALA A 166 -4.69 17.98 -10.70
CA ALA A 166 -5.55 17.69 -9.57
C ALA A 166 -4.98 18.25 -8.25
N LEU A 167 -3.65 18.26 -8.09
CA LEU A 167 -2.98 18.70 -6.86
C LEU A 167 -2.64 20.20 -6.81
N LEU A 168 -2.67 20.92 -7.94
CA LEU A 168 -2.29 22.35 -8.01
C LEU A 168 -3.06 23.23 -7.02
N HIS A 169 -4.34 22.92 -6.76
CA HIS A 169 -5.20 23.68 -5.85
C HIS A 169 -5.12 23.21 -4.38
N HIS A 170 -4.26 22.23 -4.08
CA HIS A 170 -4.12 21.64 -2.75
C HIS A 170 -2.71 21.80 -2.17
N THR A 171 -1.89 22.70 -2.72
CA THR A 171 -0.52 22.95 -2.22
C THR A 171 -0.50 23.34 -0.75
N ASP A 172 -1.53 24.04 -0.26
CA ASP A 172 -1.64 24.47 1.13
C ASP A 172 -1.65 23.29 2.12
N THR A 173 -2.24 22.16 1.72
CA THR A 173 -2.25 20.92 2.53
C THR A 173 -0.83 20.42 2.78
N PHE A 174 0.04 20.50 1.76
CA PHE A 174 1.45 20.13 1.89
C PHE A 174 2.28 21.20 2.61
N GLN A 175 1.96 22.49 2.43
CA GLN A 175 2.64 23.58 3.13
C GLN A 175 2.50 23.45 4.65
N ARG A 176 1.31 23.08 5.15
CA ARG A 176 1.12 22.79 6.58
C ARG A 176 2.04 21.67 7.08
N CYS A 177 2.33 20.68 6.24
CA CYS A 177 3.24 19.57 6.57
C CYS A 177 4.72 19.97 6.63
N LEU A 178 5.10 21.18 6.19
CA LEU A 178 6.48 21.70 6.37
C LEU A 178 6.81 22.00 7.84
N HIS A 179 5.80 22.08 8.71
CA HIS A 179 5.95 22.28 10.15
C HIS A 179 5.66 21.00 10.97
N ASP A 180 5.48 19.85 10.30
CA ASP A 180 5.22 18.57 10.97
C ASP A 180 6.39 18.19 11.90
N PRO A 181 6.16 17.59 13.08
CA PRO A 181 7.25 17.16 13.98
C PRO A 181 8.21 16.16 13.33
N SER A 182 7.74 15.34 12.39
CA SER A 182 8.56 14.37 11.66
C SER A 182 9.35 15.03 10.54
N GLU A 183 10.68 14.97 10.62
CA GLU A 183 11.57 15.47 9.57
C GLU A 183 11.32 14.78 8.22
N ALA A 184 10.99 13.49 8.23
CA ALA A 184 10.67 12.74 7.02
C ALA A 184 9.41 13.29 6.34
N VAL A 185 8.39 13.69 7.11
CA VAL A 185 7.17 14.32 6.59
C VAL A 185 7.49 15.69 6.01
N ARG A 186 8.24 16.53 6.74
CA ARG A 186 8.65 17.86 6.26
C ARG A 186 9.39 17.77 4.92
N ARG A 187 10.35 16.84 4.81
CA ARG A 187 11.10 16.60 3.57
C ARG A 187 10.20 16.11 2.44
N ALA A 188 9.33 15.15 2.70
CA ALA A 188 8.40 14.63 1.69
C ALA A 188 7.45 15.73 1.19
N ALA A 189 6.95 16.59 2.08
CA ALA A 189 6.07 17.69 1.73
C ALA A 189 6.77 18.73 0.83
N GLY A 190 8.02 19.09 1.12
CA GLY A 190 8.81 19.99 0.27
C GLY A 190 8.99 19.43 -1.15
N ILE A 191 9.27 18.13 -1.27
CA ILE A 191 9.39 17.45 -2.58
C ILE A 191 8.05 17.47 -3.31
N ALA A 192 6.95 17.17 -2.61
CA ALA A 192 5.60 17.19 -3.19
C ALA A 192 5.25 18.57 -3.78
N ILE A 193 5.50 19.66 -3.03
CA ILE A 193 5.24 21.03 -3.49
C ILE A 193 6.03 21.32 -4.78
N THR A 194 7.33 20.99 -4.81
CA THR A 194 8.17 21.17 -5.99
C THR A 194 7.63 20.38 -7.20
N ALA A 195 7.25 19.11 -6.99
CA ALA A 195 6.69 18.27 -8.05
C ALA A 195 5.35 18.80 -8.58
N ILE A 196 4.50 19.34 -7.70
CA ILE A 196 3.20 19.91 -8.06
C ILE A 196 3.35 21.23 -8.84
N GLN A 197 4.28 22.09 -8.43
CA GLN A 197 4.47 23.42 -9.02
C GLN A 197 5.33 23.41 -10.29
N TRP A 198 5.97 22.28 -10.61
CA TRP A 198 6.86 22.19 -11.76
C TRP A 198 6.12 22.45 -13.09
N LYS A 199 6.67 23.39 -13.85
CA LYS A 199 6.25 23.72 -15.22
C LYS A 199 7.38 23.29 -16.18
N PRO A 200 7.10 22.47 -17.20
CA PRO A 200 8.08 22.09 -18.23
C PRO A 200 8.61 23.31 -19.00
#